data_AF-A0A533X2H0-F1
#
_entry.id   AF-A0A533X2H0-F1
#
_cell.length_a   1.000
_cell.length_b   1.000
_cell.length_c   1.000
_cell.angle_alpha   90.00
_cell.angle_beta   90.00
_cell.angle_gamma   90.00
#
_symmetry.space_group_name_H-M   'P 1'
#
loop_
_entity.id
_entity.type
_entity.pdbx_description
1 polymer ?
#
loop_
_entity_poly.entity_id
_entity_poly.type
_entity_poly.pdbx_seq_one_letter_code
_entity_poly.pdbx_strand_id
1 'polypeptide(L)'
;KDSKGTVVIVGPDAPVGKKISGILRARADVFRGALRPYTSTVNQELVDVLASSIKLHLVLAGNSEGAEPDAARLHNSILNLTAGVALERNEAIFYVDEARK
;
A
#
# COMPACT_ATOMS: atom_id res chain seq x y z
N LYS A 1 -21.92 -12.01 2.04
CA LYS A 1 -21.73 -12.72 0.76
C LYS A 1 -22.01 -11.74 -0.37
N ASP A 2 -21.11 -11.64 -1.36
CA ASP A 2 -21.23 -10.76 -2.55
C ASP A 2 -21.14 -9.23 -2.33
N SER A 3 -20.75 -8.80 -1.13
CA SER A 3 -20.42 -7.40 -0.87
C SER A 3 -19.24 -6.97 -1.75
N LYS A 4 -19.35 -5.81 -2.39
CA LYS A 4 -18.30 -5.21 -3.23
C LYS A 4 -17.76 -3.97 -2.55
N GLY A 5 -16.46 -3.72 -2.69
CA GLY A 5 -15.87 -2.51 -2.14
C GLY A 5 -14.36 -2.50 -2.23
N THR A 6 -13.81 -1.37 -1.84
CA THR A 6 -12.37 -1.13 -1.82
C THR A 6 -12.03 -0.49 -0.48
N VAL A 7 -11.02 -1.05 0.19
CA VAL A 7 -10.40 -0.45 1.36
C VAL A 7 -8.98 -0.09 0.97
N VAL A 8 -8.54 1.11 1.34
CA VAL A 8 -7.17 1.57 1.05
C VAL A 8 -6.50 1.94 2.37
N ILE A 9 -5.35 1.31 2.64
CA ILE A 9 -4.44 1.70 3.71
C ILE A 9 -3.33 2.51 3.08
N VAL A 10 -3.14 3.74 3.58
CA VAL A 10 -1.95 4.54 3.30
C VAL A 10 -0.94 4.19 4.39
N GLY A 11 0.16 3.53 4.00
CA GLY A 11 1.20 3.15 4.94
C GLY A 11 2.02 4.36 5.42
N PRO A 12 2.85 4.17 6.45
CA PRO A 12 3.61 5.26 7.05
C PRO A 12 4.64 5.82 6.07
N ASP A 13 5.00 7.09 6.27
CA ASP A 13 5.96 7.80 5.44
C ASP A 13 7.29 7.04 5.35
N ALA A 14 7.87 7.02 4.15
CA ALA A 14 9.26 6.61 4.00
C ALA A 14 10.15 7.69 4.63
N PRO A 15 11.24 7.32 5.33
CA PRO A 15 12.20 8.31 5.79
C PRO A 15 12.85 9.03 4.61
N VAL A 16 12.97 10.36 4.70
CA VAL A 16 13.47 11.21 3.60
C VAL A 16 14.81 11.86 3.94
N GLY A 17 15.68 11.99 2.94
CA GLY A 17 16.93 12.74 3.00
C GLY A 17 18.19 11.88 3.12
N LYS A 18 19.35 12.52 2.91
CA LYS A 18 20.66 11.83 2.84
C LYS A 18 21.21 11.37 4.20
N LYS A 19 20.69 11.90 5.32
CA LYS A 19 21.16 11.65 6.69
C LYS A 19 20.02 11.22 7.62
N ILE A 20 19.36 10.14 7.26
CA ILE A 20 18.33 9.52 8.13
C ILE A 20 19.03 8.67 9.20
N SER A 21 18.59 8.77 10.45
CA SER A 21 19.03 7.84 11.50
C SER A 21 18.71 6.39 11.13
N GLY A 22 19.68 5.48 11.23
CA GLY A 22 19.49 4.06 10.92
C GLY A 22 18.34 3.42 11.72
N ILE A 23 18.11 3.87 12.96
CA ILE A 23 17.00 3.39 13.80
C ILE A 23 15.65 3.86 13.26
N LEU A 24 15.55 5.13 12.82
CA LEU A 24 14.31 5.67 12.26
C LEU A 24 13.94 4.92 10.97
N ARG A 25 14.95 4.67 10.14
CA ARG A 25 14.79 3.89 8.91
C ARG A 25 14.36 2.46 9.18
N ALA A 26 15.02 1.76 10.11
CA ALA A 26 14.64 0.41 10.50
C ALA A 26 13.20 0.35 11.04
N ARG A 27 12.76 1.33 11.84
CA ARG A 27 11.38 1.37 12.34
C ARG A 27 10.36 1.55 11.21
N ALA A 28 10.62 2.45 10.28
CA ALA A 28 9.76 2.65 9.11
C ALA A 28 9.71 1.38 8.25
N ASP A 29 10.85 0.76 7.97
CA ASP A 29 10.94 -0.46 7.16
C ASP A 29 10.23 -1.65 7.81
N VAL A 30 10.34 -1.80 9.14
CA VAL A 30 9.61 -2.83 9.91
C VAL A 30 8.12 -2.59 9.83
N PHE A 31 7.64 -1.36 10.04
CA PHE A 31 6.20 -1.08 10.02
C PHE A 31 5.62 -1.24 8.61
N ARG A 32 6.26 -0.65 7.59
CA ARG A 32 5.90 -0.87 6.17
C ARG A 32 5.93 -2.36 5.82
N GLY A 33 6.92 -3.06 6.37
CA GLY A 33 7.08 -4.51 6.24
C GLY A 33 5.90 -5.30 6.79
N ALA A 34 5.42 -4.96 7.99
CA ALA A 34 4.32 -5.63 8.68
C ALA A 34 2.95 -5.45 8.00
N LEU A 35 2.74 -4.34 7.30
CA LEU A 35 1.49 -4.11 6.56
C LEU A 35 1.31 -5.05 5.36
N ARG A 36 2.40 -5.61 4.82
CA ARG A 36 2.33 -6.56 3.69
C ARG A 36 1.62 -7.87 4.04
N PRO A 37 2.06 -8.65 5.05
CA PRO A 37 1.33 -9.84 5.46
C PRO A 37 -0.07 -9.51 5.98
N TYR A 38 -0.26 -8.38 6.69
CA TYR A 38 -1.59 -7.93 7.10
C TYR A 38 -2.54 -7.81 5.90
N THR A 39 -2.10 -7.13 4.83
CA THR A 39 -2.90 -6.95 3.62
C THR A 39 -3.23 -8.27 2.94
N SER A 40 -2.25 -9.18 2.87
CA SER A 40 -2.44 -10.51 2.29
C SER A 40 -3.45 -11.35 3.08
N THR A 41 -3.29 -11.42 4.41
CA THR A 41 -4.16 -12.22 5.28
C THR A 41 -5.59 -11.67 5.27
N VAL A 42 -5.78 -10.36 5.39
CA VAL A 42 -7.13 -9.77 5.36
C VAL A 42 -7.82 -10.04 4.03
N ASN A 43 -7.12 -9.89 2.90
CA ASN A 43 -7.71 -10.22 1.60
C ASN A 43 -8.10 -11.71 1.49
N GLN A 44 -7.27 -12.62 2.04
CA GLN A 44 -7.60 -14.05 2.05
C GLN A 44 -8.90 -14.30 2.84
N GLU A 45 -9.04 -13.74 4.04
CA GLU A 45 -10.24 -13.89 4.87
C GLU A 45 -11.49 -13.28 4.20
N LEU A 46 -11.35 -12.11 3.57
CA LEU A 46 -12.43 -11.45 2.82
C LEU A 46 -12.97 -12.31 1.67
N VAL A 47 -12.10 -13.09 1.03
CA VAL A 47 -12.46 -13.97 -0.09
C VAL A 47 -12.93 -15.33 0.42
N ASP A 48 -12.12 -16.03 1.20
CA ASP A 48 -12.35 -17.43 1.53
C ASP A 48 -13.44 -17.63 2.58
N VAL A 49 -13.48 -16.77 3.60
CA VAL A 49 -14.41 -16.91 4.72
C VAL A 49 -15.69 -16.14 4.47
N LEU A 50 -15.57 -14.89 4.00
CA LEU A 50 -16.74 -14.03 3.81
C LEU A 50 -17.37 -14.13 2.41
N ALA A 51 -16.68 -14.74 1.44
CA ALA A 51 -17.09 -14.79 0.05
C ALA A 51 -17.53 -13.39 -0.44
N SER A 52 -16.67 -12.40 -0.19
CA SER A 52 -16.86 -11.01 -0.61
C SER A 52 -15.98 -10.69 -1.82
N SER A 53 -16.34 -9.64 -2.55
CA SER A 53 -15.50 -9.01 -3.58
C SER A 53 -14.89 -7.70 -3.08
N ILE A 54 -14.71 -7.56 -1.76
CA ILE A 54 -14.02 -6.42 -1.17
C ILE A 54 -12.52 -6.65 -1.32
N LYS A 55 -11.80 -5.63 -1.80
CA LYS A 55 -10.33 -5.66 -1.88
C LYS A 55 -9.71 -4.64 -0.94
N LEU A 56 -8.77 -5.09 -0.12
CA LEU A 56 -7.88 -4.25 0.67
C LEU A 56 -6.61 -3.98 -0.14
N HIS A 57 -6.30 -2.72 -0.36
CA HIS A 57 -5.06 -2.28 -0.99
C HIS A 57 -4.18 -1.53 0.02
N LEU A 58 -2.87 -1.75 -0.07
CA LEU A 58 -1.86 -1.02 0.66
C LEU A 58 -1.10 -0.11 -0.30
N VAL A 59 -1.03 1.18 0.01
CA VAL A 59 -0.27 2.17 -0.76
C VAL A 59 0.90 2.66 0.09
N LEU A 60 2.10 2.53 -0.46
CA LEU A 60 3.35 2.91 0.18
C LEU A 60 4.02 4.01 -0.66
N ALA A 61 4.00 5.22 -0.13
CA ALA A 61 4.70 6.38 -0.70
C ALA A 61 6.17 6.41 -0.27
N GLY A 62 7.00 7.09 -1.05
CA GLY A 62 8.44 7.15 -0.92
C GLY A 62 9.14 5.86 -1.34
N ASN A 63 10.47 5.93 -1.44
CA ASN A 63 11.31 4.84 -1.92
C ASN A 63 12.42 4.49 -0.93
N SER A 64 13.06 3.36 -1.17
CA SER A 64 14.25 2.92 -0.43
C SER A 64 15.47 3.84 -0.58
N GLU A 65 15.49 4.80 -1.50
CA GLU A 65 16.60 5.74 -1.65
C GLU A 65 16.47 6.98 -0.74
N GLY A 66 15.31 7.16 -0.09
CA GLY A 66 15.03 8.32 0.75
C GLY A 66 14.76 9.59 -0.05
N ALA A 67 14.23 9.44 -1.26
CA ALA A 67 13.70 10.56 -2.03
C ALA A 67 12.38 11.06 -1.44
N GLU A 68 12.07 12.34 -1.68
CA GLU A 68 10.76 12.91 -1.34
C GLU A 68 9.64 12.15 -2.07
N PRO A 69 8.58 11.71 -1.37
CA PRO A 69 7.42 11.09 -2.00
C PRO A 69 6.73 12.03 -3.00
N ASP A 70 6.25 11.50 -4.12
CA ASP A 70 5.48 12.27 -5.09
C ASP A 70 4.01 12.31 -4.67
N ALA A 71 3.61 13.44 -4.07
CA ALA A 71 2.24 13.66 -3.59
C ALA A 71 1.19 13.52 -4.70
N ALA A 72 1.51 13.91 -5.94
CA ALA A 72 0.58 13.80 -7.07
C ALA A 72 0.39 12.32 -7.45
N ARG A 73 1.45 11.52 -7.48
CA ARG A 73 1.35 10.08 -7.72
C ARG A 73 0.59 9.37 -6.60
N LEU A 74 0.81 9.75 -5.34
CA LEU A 74 0.08 9.18 -4.20
C LEU A 74 -1.42 9.48 -4.33
N HIS A 75 -1.77 10.74 -4.57
CA HIS A 75 -3.15 11.18 -4.75
C HIS A 75 -3.84 10.41 -5.89
N ASN A 76 -3.20 10.37 -7.06
CA ASN A 76 -3.72 9.66 -8.23
C ASN A 76 -3.87 8.16 -7.97
N SER A 77 -2.95 7.55 -7.22
CA SER A 77 -3.02 6.13 -6.87
C SER A 77 -4.23 5.86 -5.99
N ILE A 78 -4.44 6.65 -4.94
CA ILE A 78 -5.59 6.50 -4.04
C ILE A 78 -6.91 6.71 -4.79
N LEU A 79 -7.01 7.75 -5.61
CA LEU A 79 -8.20 8.01 -6.42
C LEU A 79 -8.50 6.86 -7.39
N ASN A 80 -7.49 6.35 -8.08
CA ASN A 80 -7.67 5.24 -9.03
C ASN A 80 -8.11 3.94 -8.34
N LEU A 81 -7.58 3.65 -7.15
CA LEU A 81 -7.98 2.48 -6.36
C LEU A 81 -9.43 2.61 -5.89
N THR A 82 -9.77 3.75 -5.29
CA THR A 82 -11.11 4.01 -4.72
C THR A 82 -12.21 4.15 -5.77
N ALA A 83 -11.87 4.62 -6.97
CA ALA A 83 -12.80 4.67 -8.11
C ALA A 83 -13.16 3.28 -8.68
N GLY A 84 -12.60 2.18 -8.13
CA GLY A 84 -12.92 0.82 -8.54
C GLY A 84 -12.22 0.35 -9.82
N VAL A 85 -11.41 1.21 -10.45
CA VAL A 85 -10.62 0.87 -11.66
C VAL A 85 -9.61 -0.25 -11.36
N ALA A 86 -9.21 -0.40 -10.09
CA ALA A 86 -8.30 -1.43 -9.64
C ALA A 86 -8.97 -2.76 -9.24
N LEU A 87 -10.29 -2.88 -9.30
CA LEU A 87 -10.98 -4.14 -8.98
C LEU A 87 -10.56 -5.29 -9.92
N GLU A 88 -10.13 -4.97 -11.14
CA GLU A 88 -9.58 -5.93 -12.12
C GLU A 88 -8.12 -6.32 -11.84
N ARG A 89 -7.40 -5.59 -10.97
CA ARG A 89 -5.98 -5.86 -10.68
C ARG A 89 -5.86 -6.89 -9.55
N ASN A 90 -4.97 -7.87 -9.73
CA ASN A 90 -4.56 -8.81 -8.68
C ASN A 90 -3.52 -8.21 -7.71
N GLU A 91 -3.00 -7.03 -8.01
CA GLU A 91 -2.04 -6.34 -7.15
C GLU A 91 -2.74 -5.71 -5.95
N ALA A 92 -2.32 -6.09 -4.74
CA ALA A 92 -2.84 -5.57 -3.49
C ALA A 92 -1.92 -4.52 -2.83
N ILE A 93 -0.64 -4.46 -3.22
CA ILE A 93 0.36 -3.59 -2.59
C ILE A 93 1.00 -2.72 -3.67
N PHE A 94 0.96 -1.40 -3.49
CA PHE A 94 1.45 -0.42 -4.46
C PHE A 94 2.57 0.42 -3.86
N TYR A 95 3.74 0.34 -4.49
CA TYR A 95 4.86 1.23 -4.21
C TYR A 95 4.82 2.38 -5.20
N VAL A 96 4.43 3.56 -4.74
CA VAL A 96 4.09 4.70 -5.61
C VAL A 96 5.33 5.31 -6.28
N ASP A 97 6.44 5.30 -5.56
CA ASP A 97 7.67 6.02 -5.94
C ASP A 97 8.84 5.08 -6.26
N GLU A 98 8.61 3.77 -6.22
CA GLU A 98 9.60 2.80 -6.70
C GLU A 98 9.47 2.59 -8.21
N ALA A 99 10.60 2.55 -8.91
CA ALA A 99 10.60 2.24 -10.33
C ALA A 99 10.04 0.84 -10.53
N ARG A 100 8.98 0.71 -11.34
CA ARG A 100 8.50 -0.61 -11.79
C ARG A 100 9.62 -1.23 -12.63
N LYS A 101 10.21 -2.30 -12.12
CA LYS A 101 11.13 -3.15 -12.89
C LYS A 101 10.36 -3.96 -13.91
#